data_AF-A0A661S231-F1
#
_entry.id   AF-A0A661S231-F1
#
_cell.length_a   1.000
_cell.length_b   1.000
_cell.length_c   1.000
_cell.angle_alpha   90.00
_cell.angle_beta   90.00
_cell.angle_gamma   90.00
#
_symmetry.space_group_name_H-M   'P 1'
#
loop_
_entity.id
_entity.type
_entity.pdbx_description
1 polymer ?
#
loop_
_entity_poly.entity_id
_entity_poly.type
_entity_poly.pdbx_seq_one_letter_code
_entity_poly.pdbx_strand_id
1 'polypeptide(L)'
;ARMDEEGFFYLKGRAGDMYISGGENVYPAEVEKILKLHPKIEDVAVVGMADDTWGETGHAFVILSPDETLTQEDVIAMCQGKLAKYKWPKKVTFKSEFPRTSLGKVRKGELS
;
A
#
# COMPACT_ATOMS: atom_id res chain seq x y z
N ALA A 1 19.14 -7.92 -13.39
CA ALA A 1 17.95 -8.58 -13.96
C ALA A 1 18.17 -10.08 -13.87
N ARG A 2 17.16 -10.86 -13.43
CA ARG A 2 17.21 -12.33 -13.48
C ARG A 2 16.03 -12.76 -14.35
N MET A 3 16.33 -13.44 -15.45
CA MET A 3 15.36 -14.04 -16.36
C MET A 3 15.06 -15.44 -15.84
N ASP A 4 13.80 -15.86 -15.82
CA ASP A 4 13.44 -17.26 -15.66
C ASP A 4 13.47 -17.99 -17.02
N GLU A 5 13.34 -19.31 -16.98
CA GLU A 5 13.42 -20.18 -18.16
C GLU A 5 12.24 -19.98 -19.15
N GLU A 6 11.24 -19.18 -18.78
CA GLU A 6 10.05 -18.88 -19.60
C GLU A 6 10.09 -17.50 -20.27
N GLY A 7 11.18 -16.74 -20.10
CA GLY A 7 11.40 -15.48 -20.84
C GLY A 7 10.61 -14.28 -20.28
N PHE A 8 10.12 -14.36 -19.04
CA PHE A 8 9.47 -13.22 -18.39
C PHE A 8 10.52 -12.25 -17.82
N PHE A 9 10.51 -11.02 -18.33
CA PHE A 9 11.32 -9.94 -17.79
C PHE A 9 10.66 -9.38 -16.52
N TYR A 10 11.13 -9.80 -15.34
CA TYR A 10 10.88 -9.05 -14.13
C TYR A 10 11.76 -7.79 -14.15
N LEU A 11 11.22 -6.70 -14.72
CA LEU A 11 11.64 -5.38 -14.32
C LEU A 11 11.37 -5.31 -12.82
N LYS A 12 12.44 -5.32 -12.01
CA LYS A 12 12.39 -4.92 -10.60
C LYS A 12 11.99 -3.44 -10.60
N GLY A 13 10.70 -3.17 -10.79
CA GLY A 13 10.08 -1.86 -10.61
C GLY A 13 10.52 -1.34 -9.25
N ARG A 14 10.67 -0.03 -9.11
CA ARG A 14 11.14 0.55 -7.84
C ARG A 14 10.29 -0.02 -6.72
N ALA A 15 10.93 -0.47 -5.64
CA ALA A 15 10.22 -1.03 -4.49
C ALA A 15 9.07 -0.09 -4.10
N GLY A 16 7.83 -0.55 -4.22
CA GLY A 16 6.62 0.22 -3.90
C GLY A 16 5.83 0.85 -5.06
N ASP A 17 6.20 0.61 -6.32
CA ASP A 17 5.40 1.05 -7.49
C ASP A 17 4.27 0.07 -7.85
N MET A 18 4.43 -1.22 -7.54
CA MET A 18 3.47 -2.30 -7.81
C MET A 18 3.74 -3.50 -6.90
N TYR A 19 2.71 -4.27 -6.57
CA TYR A 19 2.79 -5.60 -5.93
C TYR A 19 1.78 -6.56 -6.58
N ILE A 20 1.96 -7.87 -6.40
CA ILE A 20 1.09 -8.90 -7.02
C ILE A 20 0.23 -9.54 -5.94
N SER A 21 -1.10 -9.35 -6.01
CA SER A 21 -2.02 -9.97 -5.05
C SER A 21 -2.96 -10.95 -5.74
N GLY A 22 -2.80 -12.24 -5.43
CA GLY A 22 -3.63 -13.30 -6.00
C GLY A 22 -3.47 -13.44 -7.52
N GLY A 23 -2.27 -13.17 -8.04
CA GLY A 23 -1.98 -13.20 -9.47
C GLY A 23 -2.32 -11.90 -10.21
N GLU A 24 -2.88 -10.89 -9.53
CA GLU A 24 -3.26 -9.62 -10.14
C GLU A 24 -2.29 -8.49 -9.77
N ASN A 25 -1.97 -7.63 -10.73
CA ASN A 25 -1.15 -6.45 -10.48
C ASN A 25 -1.94 -5.40 -9.69
N VAL A 26 -1.36 -4.94 -8.59
CA VAL A 26 -1.91 -3.87 -7.76
C VAL A 26 -0.94 -2.70 -7.71
N TYR A 27 -1.43 -1.51 -8.05
CA TYR A 27 -0.67 -0.27 -7.98
C TYR A 27 -1.02 0.46 -6.67
N PRO A 28 -0.09 0.56 -5.70
CA PRO A 28 -0.34 1.23 -4.42
C PRO A 28 -0.97 2.61 -4.53
N ALA A 29 -0.59 3.40 -5.54
CA ALA A 29 -1.11 4.75 -5.76
C ALA A 29 -2.64 4.78 -5.94
N GLU A 30 -3.25 3.73 -6.51
CA GLU A 30 -4.70 3.63 -6.66
C GLU A 30 -5.38 3.44 -5.29
N VAL A 31 -4.81 2.57 -4.45
CA VAL A 31 -5.29 2.31 -3.09
C VAL A 31 -5.11 3.55 -2.22
N GLU A 32 -3.92 4.16 -2.25
CA GLU A 32 -3.62 5.41 -1.54
C GLU A 32 -4.59 6.52 -1.93
N LYS A 33 -4.90 6.68 -3.22
CA LYS A 33 -5.84 7.69 -3.68
C LYS A 33 -7.21 7.53 -3.03
N ILE A 34 -7.71 6.30 -2.89
CA ILE A 34 -9.00 6.06 -2.24
C ILE A 34 -8.93 6.37 -0.74
N LEU A 35 -7.86 5.96 -0.06
CA LEU A 35 -7.69 6.20 1.38
C LEU A 35 -7.50 7.69 1.70
N LYS A 36 -6.74 8.44 0.87
CA LYS A 36 -6.52 9.89 1.04
C LYS A 36 -7.78 10.74 0.92
N LEU A 37 -8.88 10.20 0.38
CA LEU A 37 -10.14 10.93 0.30
C LEU A 37 -10.85 11.02 1.66
N HIS A 38 -10.44 10.21 2.64
CA HIS A 38 -11.08 10.21 3.95
C HIS A 38 -10.57 11.38 4.81
N PRO A 39 -11.45 12.22 5.38
CA PRO A 39 -11.05 13.47 6.06
C PRO A 39 -10.21 13.25 7.33
N LYS A 40 -10.25 12.03 7.91
CA LYS A 40 -9.45 11.66 9.09
C LYS A 40 -8.03 11.17 8.78
N ILE A 41 -7.69 11.02 7.50
CA ILE A 41 -6.37 10.56 7.05
C ILE A 41 -5.59 11.78 6.56
N GLU A 42 -4.49 12.10 7.24
CA GLU A 42 -3.59 13.18 6.85
C GLU A 42 -2.64 12.73 5.73
N ASP A 43 -2.05 11.54 5.87
CA ASP A 43 -1.24 10.93 4.81
C ASP A 43 -1.34 9.40 4.85
N VAL A 44 -1.06 8.77 3.71
CA VAL A 44 -1.04 7.32 3.58
C VAL A 44 -0.04 6.89 2.53
N ALA A 45 0.62 5.77 2.81
CA ALA A 45 1.49 5.07 1.88
C ALA A 45 1.14 3.58 1.91
N VAL A 46 1.05 2.96 0.74
CA VAL A 46 0.80 1.52 0.59
C VAL A 46 2.03 0.86 -0.04
N VAL A 47 2.37 -0.31 0.49
CA VAL A 47 3.44 -1.17 -0.02
C VAL A 47 2.93 -2.60 -0.14
N GLY A 48 3.58 -3.41 -0.97
CA GLY A 48 3.39 -4.85 -0.94
C GLY A 48 4.05 -5.46 0.30
N MET A 49 3.38 -6.43 0.91
CA MET A 49 3.94 -7.31 1.94
C MET A 49 3.69 -8.77 1.55
N ALA A 50 4.59 -9.67 1.95
CA ALA A 50 4.40 -11.10 1.74
C ALA A 50 3.12 -11.59 2.43
N ASP A 51 2.41 -12.50 1.77
CA ASP A 51 1.19 -13.13 2.27
C ASP A 51 1.15 -14.60 1.86
N ASP A 52 0.94 -15.50 2.82
CA ASP A 52 1.01 -16.94 2.59
C ASP A 52 -0.08 -17.48 1.63
N THR A 53 -1.18 -16.74 1.46
CA THR A 53 -2.31 -17.17 0.63
C THR A 53 -2.31 -16.49 -0.74
N TRP A 54 -1.92 -15.22 -0.81
CA TRP A 54 -2.03 -14.40 -2.03
C TRP A 54 -0.67 -14.13 -2.69
N GLY A 55 0.43 -14.62 -2.13
CA GLY A 55 1.79 -14.28 -2.52
C GLY A 55 2.20 -12.94 -1.92
N GLU A 56 1.55 -11.86 -2.35
CA GLU A 56 1.66 -10.54 -1.73
C GLU A 56 0.28 -9.91 -1.49
N THR A 57 0.21 -8.98 -0.55
CA THR A 57 -0.97 -8.13 -0.31
C THR A 57 -0.55 -6.72 0.05
N GLY A 58 -1.50 -5.79 0.08
CA GLY A 58 -1.23 -4.43 0.50
C GLY A 58 -1.06 -4.30 2.02
N HIS A 59 -0.04 -3.55 2.44
CA HIS A 59 0.08 -3.00 3.78
C HIS A 59 -0.06 -1.47 3.70
N ALA A 60 -1.10 -0.93 4.31
CA ALA A 60 -1.31 0.51 4.40
C ALA A 60 -0.67 1.09 5.67
N PHE A 61 0.19 2.08 5.50
CA PHE A 61 0.67 2.93 6.58
C PHE A 61 -0.13 4.23 6.56
N VAL A 62 -0.70 4.60 7.70
CA VAL A 62 -1.64 5.72 7.80
C VAL A 62 -1.18 6.69 8.87
N ILE A 63 -1.15 7.99 8.54
CA ILE A 63 -1.06 9.08 9.51
C ILE A 63 -2.46 9.66 9.62
N LEU A 64 -3.00 9.69 10.83
CA LEU A 64 -4.29 10.29 11.12
C LEU A 64 -4.13 11.79 11.29
N SER A 65 -5.18 12.53 10.93
CA SER A 65 -5.28 13.94 11.29
C SER A 65 -5.27 14.11 12.82
N PRO A 66 -4.88 15.29 13.34
CA PRO A 66 -4.86 15.55 14.78
C PRO A 66 -6.18 15.23 15.46
N ASP A 67 -6.11 14.61 16.65
CA ASP A 67 -7.24 14.22 17.49
C ASP A 67 -8.25 13.23 16.87
N GLU A 68 -7.92 12.63 15.72
CA GLU A 68 -8.75 11.64 15.06
C GLU A 68 -8.35 10.20 15.41
N THR A 69 -9.33 9.30 15.30
CA THR A 69 -9.14 7.86 15.50
C THR A 69 -9.83 7.07 14.39
N LEU A 70 -9.17 5.98 13.99
CA LEU A 70 -9.67 4.97 13.07
C LEU A 70 -9.14 3.60 13.50
N THR A 71 -9.93 2.56 13.29
CA THR A 71 -9.48 1.17 13.38
C THR A 71 -8.91 0.69 12.05
N GLN A 72 -8.24 -0.46 12.06
CA GLN A 72 -7.82 -1.13 10.83
C GLN A 72 -9.03 -1.44 9.95
N GLU A 73 -10.11 -1.93 10.55
CA GLU A 73 -11.35 -2.30 9.90
C GLU A 73 -12.00 -1.09 9.21
N ASP A 74 -12.00 0.08 9.86
CA ASP A 74 -12.50 1.32 9.27
C ASP A 74 -11.73 1.67 7.98
N VAL A 75 -10.39 1.60 8.02
CA VAL A 75 -9.54 1.90 6.86
C VAL A 75 -9.78 0.90 5.72
N ILE A 76 -9.89 -0.38 6.02
CA ILE A 76 -10.16 -1.42 5.00
C ILE A 76 -11.57 -1.21 4.40
N ALA A 77 -12.57 -0.88 5.22
CA ALA A 77 -13.93 -0.63 4.78
C ALA A 77 -14.02 0.55 3.78
N MET A 78 -13.09 1.51 3.81
CA MET A 78 -13.04 2.60 2.83
C MET A 78 -12.87 2.11 1.38
N CYS A 79 -12.24 0.93 1.19
CA CYS A 79 -12.05 0.31 -0.11
C CYS A 79 -13.33 -0.34 -0.67
N GLN A 80 -14.32 -0.62 0.20
CA GLN A 80 -15.55 -1.28 -0.17
C GLN A 80 -16.34 -0.47 -1.21
N GLY A 81 -16.74 -1.16 -2.29
CA GLY A 81 -17.47 -0.57 -3.41
C GLY A 81 -16.65 0.36 -4.30
N LYS A 82 -15.35 0.59 -3.99
CA LYS A 82 -14.47 1.49 -4.74
C LYS A 82 -13.31 0.76 -5.42
N LEU A 83 -12.85 -0.34 -4.82
CA LEU A 83 -11.75 -1.16 -5.34
C LEU A 83 -12.16 -2.63 -5.38
N ALA A 84 -11.61 -3.38 -6.33
CA ALA A 84 -11.70 -4.83 -6.32
C ALA A 84 -11.00 -5.41 -5.07
N LYS A 85 -11.55 -6.50 -4.53
CA LYS A 85 -11.16 -7.05 -3.21
C LYS A 85 -9.68 -7.43 -3.10
N TYR A 86 -9.07 -7.92 -4.20
CA TYR A 86 -7.65 -8.27 -4.24
C TYR A 86 -6.72 -7.05 -4.09
N LYS A 87 -7.22 -5.82 -4.29
CA LYS A 87 -6.45 -4.58 -4.09
C LYS A 87 -6.50 -4.07 -2.65
N TRP A 88 -7.37 -4.64 -1.81
CA TRP A 88 -7.58 -4.12 -0.46
C TRP A 88 -6.34 -4.43 0.38
N PRO A 89 -5.85 -3.46 1.18
CA PRO A 89 -4.81 -3.76 2.13
C PRO A 89 -5.33 -4.77 3.16
N LYS A 90 -4.48 -5.73 3.55
CA LYS A 90 -4.78 -6.69 4.61
C LYS A 90 -4.29 -6.26 5.98
N LYS A 91 -3.30 -5.36 6.01
CA LYS A 91 -2.71 -4.84 7.23
C LYS A 91 -2.70 -3.32 7.19
N VAL A 92 -2.99 -2.71 8.34
CA VAL A 92 -2.91 -1.26 8.54
C VAL A 92 -2.01 -0.98 9.73
N THR A 93 -1.04 -0.09 9.57
CA THR A 93 -0.19 0.41 10.66
C THR A 93 -0.34 1.93 10.75
N PHE A 94 -0.70 2.41 11.92
CA PHE A 94 -0.73 3.85 12.20
C PHE A 94 0.68 4.35 12.54
N LYS A 95 1.05 5.51 11.98
CA LYS A 95 2.34 6.18 12.21
C LYS A 95 2.10 7.63 12.62
N SER A 96 3.06 8.21 13.33
CA SER A 96 3.10 9.64 13.62
C SER A 96 3.69 10.45 12.47
N GLU A 97 4.63 9.86 11.71
CA GLU A 97 5.29 10.49 10.57
C GLU A 97 5.78 9.45 9.56
N PHE A 98 6.11 9.90 8.35
CA PHE A 98 6.75 9.08 7.34
C PHE A 98 8.18 9.55 7.05
N PRO A 99 9.13 8.62 6.81
CA PRO A 99 10.43 8.99 6.29
C PRO A 99 10.26 9.59 4.90
N ARG A 100 10.86 10.77 4.66
CA ARG A 100 10.75 11.49 3.39
C ARG A 100 12.12 11.76 2.78
N THR A 101 12.16 11.87 1.46
CA THR A 101 13.32 12.43 0.74
C THR A 101 13.42 13.94 0.96
N SER A 102 14.53 14.55 0.56
CA SER A 102 14.68 16.00 0.53
C SER A 102 13.64 16.73 -0.34
N LEU A 103 12.98 16.00 -1.26
CA LEU A 103 11.88 16.49 -2.09
C LEU A 103 10.48 16.17 -1.51
N GLY A 104 10.41 15.72 -0.25
CA GLY A 104 9.15 15.44 0.44
C GLY A 104 8.45 14.13 0.07
N LYS A 105 9.02 13.34 -0.85
CA LYS A 105 8.44 12.04 -1.25
C LYS A 105 8.65 11.01 -0.14
N VAL A 106 7.61 10.23 0.17
CA VAL A 106 7.69 9.13 1.15
C VAL A 106 8.70 8.09 0.67
N ARG A 107 9.61 7.69 1.55
CA ARG A 107 10.57 6.60 1.32
C ARG A 107 9.94 5.28 1.75
N LYS A 108 9.15 4.69 0.85
CA LYS A 108 8.41 3.45 1.11
C LYS A 108 9.28 2.29 1.59
N GLY A 109 10.54 2.21 1.15
CA GLY A 109 11.47 1.16 1.60
C GLY A 109 11.98 1.29 3.05
N GLU A 110 11.69 2.42 3.72
CA GLU A 110 12.05 2.66 5.12
C GLU A 110 10.82 2.54 6.05
N LEU A 111 9.65 2.17 5.52
CA LEU A 111 8.45 1.90 6.31
C LEU A 111 8.54 0.50 6.94
N SER A 112 8.31 0.42 8.26
CA SER A 112 8.31 -0.81 9.07
C SER A 112 7.00 -1.04 9.82
#